data_AF-E9J892-F1
#
_entry.id   AF-E9J892-F1
#
_cell.length_a   1.000
_cell.length_b   1.000
_cell.length_c   1.000
_cell.angle_alpha   90.00
_cell.angle_beta   90.00
_cell.angle_gamma   90.00
#
_symmetry.space_group_name_H-M   'P 1'
#
loop_
_entity.id
_entity.type
_entity.pdbx_description
1 polymer ?
#
loop_
_entity_poly.entity_id
_entity_poly.type
_entity_poly.pdbx_seq_one_letter_code
_entity_poly.pdbx_strand_id
1 'polypeptide(L)'
;CLSPTNLNNQESILDINEIAKELPLEISIPNLTDEWNLLSLENLCDNKNHRIDHFWRTVMELKNSFGDKKYPIITKIVKVVLSLSHGSADIERGFSESGRILTEEKASMSLRMLNARLNIKDAMKRYKNKPQLVPFSKELIIAAESAKQKYMIFLEEEQKKKEAERNRQLIEEATAKRKKELEEEMEKSKKRLKVLEEEFKEAEKQEESQRKIADEMFVEANNRLKLAVEKGDMNGIKIAQSMLEAAKNLREEEKQKIKIKNEISSRIEKKKSFLLSNIHS
;
A
#
# COMPACT_ATOMS: atom_id res chain seq x y z
N CYS A 1 -60.26 -10.82 -11.58
CA CYS A 1 -60.09 -11.32 -12.95
C CYS A 1 -59.79 -12.83 -12.99
N LEU A 2 -58.69 -13.32 -12.41
CA LEU A 2 -58.22 -14.71 -12.56
C LEU A 2 -58.81 -15.75 -11.58
N SER A 3 -59.65 -15.33 -10.63
CA SER A 3 -60.27 -16.26 -9.69
C SER A 3 -61.23 -17.21 -10.43
N PRO A 4 -61.26 -18.51 -10.11
CA PRO A 4 -62.16 -19.48 -10.75
C PRO A 4 -63.65 -19.12 -10.66
N THR A 5 -64.01 -18.31 -9.67
CA THR A 5 -65.37 -17.79 -9.45
C THR A 5 -65.76 -16.71 -10.45
N ASN A 6 -64.80 -16.02 -11.07
CA ASN A 6 -65.03 -14.84 -11.90
C ASN A 6 -64.92 -15.14 -13.41
N LEU A 7 -64.58 -16.38 -13.80
CA LEU A 7 -64.45 -16.81 -15.20
C LEU A 7 -65.74 -16.63 -16.02
N ASN A 8 -66.90 -16.66 -15.35
CA ASN A 8 -68.20 -16.51 -16.00
C ASN A 8 -68.69 -15.04 -16.06
N ASN A 9 -67.93 -14.10 -15.49
CA ASN A 9 -68.30 -12.68 -15.52
C ASN A 9 -67.78 -12.03 -16.82
N GLN A 10 -68.62 -11.26 -17.50
CA GLN A 10 -68.25 -10.52 -18.71
C GLN A 10 -67.12 -9.50 -18.45
N GLU A 11 -67.02 -8.98 -17.22
CA GLU A 11 -65.93 -8.08 -16.81
C GLU A 11 -64.56 -8.77 -16.83
N SER A 12 -64.51 -10.09 -16.60
CA SER A 12 -63.25 -10.84 -16.60
C SER A 12 -62.55 -10.87 -17.96
N ILE A 13 -63.33 -10.79 -19.05
CA ILE A 13 -62.83 -10.74 -20.44
C ILE A 13 -62.23 -9.37 -20.74
N LEU A 14 -62.83 -8.30 -20.22
CA LEU A 14 -62.29 -6.95 -20.37
C LEU A 14 -60.97 -6.82 -19.60
N ASP A 15 -60.94 -7.30 -18.35
CA ASP A 15 -59.76 -7.30 -17.51
C ASP A 15 -58.59 -8.09 -18.12
N ILE A 16 -58.84 -9.30 -18.65
CA ILE A 16 -57.77 -10.11 -19.25
C ILE A 16 -57.23 -9.48 -20.53
N ASN A 17 -58.09 -8.80 -21.29
CA ASN A 17 -57.69 -8.08 -22.50
C ASN A 17 -56.89 -6.81 -22.18
N GLU A 18 -57.22 -6.11 -21.10
CA GLU A 18 -56.44 -4.98 -20.61
C GLU A 18 -55.06 -5.44 -20.11
N ILE A 19 -55.01 -6.50 -19.31
CA ILE A 19 -53.76 -7.12 -18.85
C ILE A 19 -52.92 -7.60 -20.05
N ALA A 20 -53.52 -8.23 -21.06
CA ALA A 20 -52.80 -8.71 -22.24
C ALA A 20 -52.16 -7.58 -23.07
N LYS A 21 -52.72 -6.36 -23.04
CA LYS A 21 -52.14 -5.17 -23.71
C LYS A 21 -50.95 -4.59 -22.94
N GLU A 22 -51.00 -4.63 -21.62
CA GLU A 22 -49.93 -4.11 -20.75
C GLU A 22 -48.74 -5.07 -20.62
N LEU A 23 -48.93 -6.35 -20.94
CA LEU A 23 -47.86 -7.34 -20.91
C LEU A 23 -46.97 -7.25 -22.17
N PRO A 24 -45.63 -7.36 -22.03
CA PRO A 24 -44.69 -7.35 -23.16
C PRO A 24 -44.67 -8.71 -23.89
N LEU A 25 -45.81 -9.16 -24.39
CA LEU A 25 -45.99 -10.43 -25.07
C LEU A 25 -46.74 -10.22 -26.40
N GLU A 26 -46.22 -10.78 -27.49
CA GLU A 26 -46.93 -10.79 -28.78
C GLU A 26 -48.11 -11.78 -28.71
N ILE A 27 -49.30 -11.26 -28.44
CA ILE A 27 -50.52 -12.06 -28.28
C ILE A 27 -51.64 -11.51 -29.17
N SER A 28 -52.32 -12.41 -29.88
CA SER A 28 -53.55 -12.10 -30.62
C SER A 28 -54.74 -12.00 -29.66
N ILE A 29 -55.23 -10.77 -29.42
CA ILE A 29 -56.38 -10.47 -28.54
C ILE A 29 -57.67 -11.19 -28.99
N PRO A 30 -57.99 -11.30 -30.31
CA PRO A 30 -59.14 -12.09 -30.76
C PRO A 30 -59.05 -13.56 -30.35
N ASN A 31 -57.89 -14.20 -30.57
CA ASN A 31 -57.70 -15.60 -30.24
C ASN A 31 -57.72 -15.85 -28.72
N LEU A 32 -57.25 -14.88 -27.93
CA LEU A 32 -57.35 -14.92 -26.47
C LEU A 32 -58.82 -14.88 -26.02
N THR A 33 -59.62 -14.02 -26.63
CA THR A 33 -61.05 -13.89 -26.31
C THR A 33 -61.80 -15.18 -26.66
N ASP A 34 -61.48 -15.81 -27.78
CA ASP A 34 -62.05 -17.09 -28.19
C ASP A 34 -61.64 -18.23 -27.24
N GLU A 35 -60.36 -18.34 -26.88
CA GLU A 35 -59.90 -19.32 -25.88
C GLU A 35 -60.60 -19.10 -24.53
N TRP A 36 -60.82 -17.85 -24.12
CA TRP A 36 -61.41 -17.51 -22.81
C TRP A 36 -62.90 -17.84 -22.76
N ASN A 37 -63.62 -17.57 -23.85
CA ASN A 37 -65.02 -17.96 -24.00
C ASN A 37 -65.19 -19.48 -24.05
N LEU A 38 -64.26 -20.20 -24.70
CA LEU A 38 -64.27 -21.66 -24.69
C LEU A 38 -64.00 -22.21 -23.29
N LEU A 39 -63.10 -21.60 -22.52
CA LEU A 39 -62.80 -21.99 -21.15
C LEU A 39 -63.96 -21.71 -20.18
N SER A 40 -64.68 -20.59 -20.34
CA SER A 40 -65.83 -20.25 -19.47
C SER A 40 -67.03 -21.19 -19.67
N LEU A 41 -67.12 -21.80 -20.84
CA LEU A 41 -68.11 -22.84 -21.17
C LEU A 41 -67.68 -24.24 -20.69
N GLU A 42 -66.42 -24.45 -20.32
CA GLU A 42 -65.98 -25.74 -19.77
C GLU A 42 -66.48 -25.93 -18.34
N ASN A 43 -67.13 -27.07 -18.09
CA ASN A 43 -67.63 -27.40 -16.76
C ASN A 43 -66.49 -27.91 -15.85
N LEU A 44 -65.67 -27.00 -15.34
CA LEU A 44 -64.60 -27.27 -14.36
C LEU A 44 -65.18 -27.31 -12.93
N CYS A 45 -66.09 -28.25 -12.69
CA CYS A 45 -67.07 -28.17 -11.59
C CYS A 45 -66.53 -28.42 -10.17
N ASP A 46 -65.28 -28.89 -9.97
CA ASP A 46 -64.84 -29.40 -8.65
C ASP A 46 -63.72 -28.61 -7.94
N ASN A 47 -63.14 -27.57 -8.56
CA ASN A 47 -61.90 -26.96 -8.06
C ASN A 47 -62.00 -25.49 -7.63
N LYS A 48 -63.21 -24.97 -7.42
CA LYS A 48 -63.41 -23.55 -7.05
C LYS A 48 -62.91 -23.18 -5.65
N ASN A 49 -62.70 -24.18 -4.77
CA ASN A 49 -62.23 -24.00 -3.39
C ASN A 49 -60.72 -24.30 -3.20
N HIS A 50 -60.02 -24.70 -4.25
CA HIS A 50 -58.58 -24.96 -4.20
C HIS A 50 -57.78 -23.67 -4.44
N ARG A 51 -56.51 -23.63 -4.01
CA ARG A 51 -55.63 -22.51 -4.31
C ARG A 51 -55.61 -22.24 -5.82
N ILE A 52 -55.59 -20.97 -6.21
CA ILE A 52 -55.63 -20.51 -7.60
C ILE A 52 -54.59 -21.21 -8.51
N ASP A 53 -53.40 -21.54 -7.98
CA ASP A 53 -52.35 -22.23 -8.72
C ASP A 53 -52.69 -23.68 -9.09
N HIS A 54 -53.47 -24.39 -8.26
CA HIS A 54 -53.91 -25.76 -8.56
C HIS A 54 -55.00 -25.79 -9.63
N PHE A 55 -55.92 -24.83 -9.59
CA PHE A 55 -56.93 -24.67 -10.62
C PHE A 55 -56.28 -24.42 -11.98
N TRP A 56 -55.41 -23.41 -12.08
CA TRP A 56 -54.77 -23.07 -13.34
C TRP A 56 -53.79 -24.14 -13.82
N ARG A 57 -53.15 -24.92 -12.93
CA ARG A 57 -52.37 -26.10 -13.33
C ARG A 57 -53.24 -27.11 -14.09
N THR A 58 -54.45 -27.37 -13.60
CA THR A 58 -55.39 -28.31 -14.24
C THR A 58 -55.76 -27.82 -15.64
N VAL A 59 -56.06 -26.52 -15.79
CA VAL A 59 -56.35 -25.90 -17.10
C VAL A 59 -55.15 -25.98 -18.05
N MET A 60 -53.93 -25.80 -17.55
CA MET A 60 -52.69 -25.89 -18.34
C MET A 60 -52.36 -27.32 -18.79
N GLU A 61 -52.86 -28.33 -18.08
CA GLU A 61 -52.67 -29.76 -18.37
C GLU A 61 -53.72 -30.30 -19.34
N LEU A 62 -54.81 -29.55 -19.61
CA LEU A 62 -55.79 -29.91 -20.62
C LEU A 62 -55.16 -30.00 -22.00
N LYS A 63 -55.31 -31.16 -22.62
CA LYS A 63 -54.84 -31.44 -23.97
C LYS A 63 -56.01 -31.53 -24.94
N ASN A 64 -55.78 -31.04 -26.14
CA ASN A 64 -56.70 -31.24 -27.26
C ASN A 64 -56.57 -32.67 -27.80
N SER A 65 -57.47 -33.10 -28.68
CA SER A 65 -57.48 -34.46 -29.27
C SER A 65 -56.17 -34.85 -29.97
N PHE A 66 -55.33 -33.87 -30.32
CA PHE A 66 -54.01 -34.04 -30.95
C PHE A 66 -52.84 -34.11 -29.96
N GLY A 67 -53.10 -34.05 -28.64
CA GLY A 67 -52.07 -34.11 -27.60
C GLY A 67 -51.41 -32.77 -27.25
N ASP A 68 -51.70 -31.71 -28.01
CA ASP A 68 -51.25 -30.34 -27.75
C ASP A 68 -52.07 -29.65 -26.64
N LYS A 69 -51.52 -28.60 -26.04
CA LYS A 69 -52.21 -27.82 -25.01
C LYS A 69 -53.48 -27.20 -25.58
N LYS A 70 -54.60 -27.38 -24.88
CA LYS A 70 -55.91 -26.90 -25.32
C LYS A 70 -56.01 -25.36 -25.34
N TYR A 71 -55.36 -24.69 -24.38
CA TYR A 71 -55.39 -23.23 -24.23
C TYR A 71 -53.97 -22.65 -24.12
N PRO A 72 -53.22 -22.57 -25.22
CA PRO A 72 -51.82 -22.14 -25.20
C PRO A 72 -51.64 -20.65 -24.87
N ILE A 73 -52.56 -19.77 -25.29
CA ILE A 73 -52.44 -18.33 -25.07
C ILE A 73 -52.79 -17.99 -23.62
N ILE A 74 -53.91 -18.52 -23.12
CA ILE A 74 -54.30 -18.35 -21.71
C ILE A 74 -53.20 -18.86 -20.78
N THR A 75 -52.62 -20.03 -21.08
CA THR A 75 -51.52 -20.60 -20.29
C THR A 75 -50.34 -19.64 -20.17
N LYS A 76 -49.98 -18.91 -21.24
CA LYS A 76 -48.86 -17.96 -21.21
C LYS A 76 -49.21 -16.75 -20.32
N ILE A 77 -50.37 -16.15 -20.52
CA ILE A 77 -50.80 -14.96 -19.77
C ILE A 77 -50.93 -15.28 -18.29
N VAL A 78 -51.64 -16.35 -17.95
CA VAL A 78 -51.86 -16.76 -16.56
C VAL A 78 -50.54 -17.04 -15.85
N LYS A 79 -49.56 -17.67 -16.51
CA LYS A 79 -48.23 -17.89 -15.93
C LYS A 79 -47.53 -16.58 -15.61
N VAL A 80 -47.60 -15.59 -16.50
CA VAL A 80 -46.98 -14.28 -16.27
C VAL A 80 -47.67 -13.56 -15.13
N VAL A 81 -49.01 -13.48 -15.16
CA VAL A 81 -49.77 -12.77 -14.13
C VAL A 81 -49.62 -13.42 -12.76
N LEU A 82 -49.64 -14.75 -12.66
CA LEU A 82 -49.41 -15.44 -11.38
C LEU A 82 -47.94 -15.42 -10.92
N SER A 83 -47.00 -15.01 -11.79
CA SER A 83 -45.60 -14.80 -11.41
C SER A 83 -45.32 -13.37 -10.96
N LEU A 84 -46.23 -12.42 -11.21
CA LEU A 84 -46.15 -11.07 -10.67
C LEU A 84 -46.48 -11.11 -9.18
N SER A 85 -45.59 -10.61 -8.32
CA SER A 85 -45.89 -10.54 -6.89
C SER A 85 -46.98 -9.51 -6.65
N HIS A 86 -48.02 -9.90 -5.90
CA HIS A 86 -49.15 -9.02 -5.59
C HIS A 86 -48.86 -7.98 -4.50
N GLY A 87 -47.59 -7.80 -4.11
CA GLY A 87 -47.18 -6.80 -3.12
C GLY A 87 -45.66 -6.74 -2.89
N SER A 88 -45.23 -5.67 -2.23
CA SER A 88 -43.85 -5.45 -1.77
C SER A 88 -43.49 -6.27 -0.53
N ALA A 89 -44.46 -6.93 0.12
CA ALA A 89 -44.27 -7.60 1.40
C ALA A 89 -43.15 -8.66 1.39
N ASP A 90 -42.99 -9.43 0.32
CA ASP A 90 -41.89 -10.41 0.20
C ASP A 90 -40.53 -9.71 0.07
N ILE A 91 -40.49 -8.57 -0.62
CA ILE A 91 -39.29 -7.73 -0.76
C ILE A 91 -38.95 -7.08 0.60
N GLU A 92 -39.94 -6.55 1.31
CA GLU A 92 -39.81 -5.97 2.64
C GLU A 92 -39.37 -6.99 3.69
N ARG A 93 -39.84 -8.23 3.57
CA ARG A 93 -39.35 -9.35 4.38
C ARG A 93 -37.88 -9.65 4.07
N GLY A 94 -37.49 -9.60 2.80
CA GLY A 94 -36.09 -9.68 2.37
C GLY A 94 -35.22 -8.55 2.94
N PHE A 95 -35.74 -7.32 2.99
CA PHE A 95 -35.04 -6.18 3.60
C PHE A 95 -34.93 -6.31 5.11
N SER A 96 -35.97 -6.80 5.79
CA SER A 96 -35.93 -7.05 7.24
C SER A 96 -34.91 -8.14 7.60
N GLU A 97 -34.85 -9.23 6.83
CA GLU A 97 -33.81 -10.26 6.96
C GLU A 97 -32.40 -9.70 6.71
N SER A 98 -32.27 -8.78 5.75
CA SER A 98 -30.99 -8.13 5.40
C SER A 98 -30.55 -7.11 6.45
N GLY A 99 -31.49 -6.34 7.02
CA GLY A 99 -31.25 -5.37 8.08
C GLY A 99 -30.71 -6.02 9.35
N ARG A 100 -31.16 -7.24 9.67
CA ARG A 100 -30.59 -8.03 10.77
C ARG A 100 -29.13 -8.46 10.54
N ILE A 101 -28.69 -8.55 9.29
CA ILE A 101 -27.30 -8.91 8.93
C ILE A 101 -26.39 -7.69 8.98
N LEU A 102 -26.95 -6.49 8.78
CA LEU A 102 -26.26 -5.19 8.72
C LEU A 102 -26.15 -4.48 10.10
N THR A 103 -26.16 -5.21 11.22
CA THR A 103 -25.94 -4.63 12.56
C THR A 103 -24.57 -3.92 12.64
N GLU A 104 -24.40 -2.94 13.54
CA GLU A 104 -23.20 -2.06 13.61
C GLU A 104 -21.85 -2.81 13.64
N GLU A 105 -21.76 -3.98 14.29
CA GLU A 105 -20.54 -4.82 14.26
C GLU A 105 -20.27 -5.51 12.90
N LYS A 106 -21.29 -5.69 12.07
CA LYS A 106 -21.23 -6.32 10.72
C LYS A 106 -21.48 -5.34 9.58
N ALA A 107 -21.70 -4.07 9.89
CA ALA A 107 -21.88 -2.97 8.94
C ALA A 107 -20.63 -2.68 8.10
N SER A 108 -19.47 -3.27 8.44
CA SER A 108 -18.25 -3.25 7.64
C SER A 108 -18.32 -4.16 6.40
N MET A 109 -19.41 -4.90 6.19
CA MET A 109 -19.57 -5.76 5.03
C MET A 109 -19.84 -4.92 3.77
N SER A 110 -18.95 -5.02 2.77
CA SER A 110 -19.18 -4.39 1.47
C SER A 110 -20.50 -4.85 0.83
N LEU A 111 -21.15 -3.97 0.06
CA LEU A 111 -22.38 -4.27 -0.70
C LEU A 111 -22.26 -5.55 -1.54
N ARG A 112 -21.07 -5.77 -2.14
CA ARG A 112 -20.78 -6.97 -2.93
C ARG A 112 -20.90 -8.25 -2.11
N MET A 113 -20.41 -8.24 -0.88
CA MET A 113 -20.47 -9.39 0.02
C MET A 113 -21.89 -9.63 0.53
N LEU A 114 -22.65 -8.56 0.82
CA LEU A 114 -24.06 -8.68 1.18
C LEU A 114 -24.87 -9.33 0.05
N ASN A 115 -24.73 -8.84 -1.18
CA ASN A 115 -25.42 -9.40 -2.34
C ASN A 115 -25.03 -10.87 -2.59
N ALA A 116 -23.73 -11.20 -2.49
CA ALA A 116 -23.27 -12.58 -2.62
C ALA A 116 -23.93 -13.50 -1.57
N ARG A 117 -24.01 -13.06 -0.32
CA ARG A 117 -24.62 -13.82 0.77
C ARG A 117 -26.12 -14.02 0.57
N LEU A 118 -26.85 -12.99 0.16
CA LEU A 118 -28.28 -13.08 -0.11
C LEU A 118 -28.55 -14.05 -1.28
N ASN A 119 -27.81 -13.92 -2.38
CA ASN A 119 -27.91 -14.82 -3.53
C ASN A 119 -27.65 -16.28 -3.15
N ILE A 120 -26.61 -16.55 -2.34
CA ILE A 120 -26.32 -17.91 -1.86
C ILE A 120 -27.45 -18.43 -0.97
N LYS A 121 -27.96 -17.62 -0.03
CA LYS A 121 -29.06 -18.01 0.86
C LYS A 121 -30.31 -18.36 0.06
N ASP A 122 -30.66 -17.55 -0.93
CA ASP A 122 -31.85 -17.78 -1.75
C ASP A 122 -31.68 -18.96 -2.72
N ALA A 123 -30.47 -19.16 -3.27
CA ALA A 123 -30.14 -20.38 -3.99
C ALA A 123 -30.30 -21.63 -3.09
N MET A 124 -29.80 -21.58 -1.85
CA MET A 124 -29.93 -22.69 -0.90
C MET A 124 -31.38 -22.96 -0.49
N LYS A 125 -32.21 -21.93 -0.33
CA LYS A 125 -33.65 -22.07 -0.07
C LYS A 125 -34.35 -22.87 -1.18
N ARG A 126 -33.99 -22.64 -2.46
CA ARG A 126 -34.54 -23.40 -3.61
C ARG A 126 -34.25 -24.89 -3.51
N TYR A 127 -33.12 -25.28 -2.92
CA TYR A 127 -32.72 -26.67 -2.69
C TYR A 127 -33.07 -27.18 -1.28
N LYS A 128 -34.10 -26.59 -0.62
CA LYS A 128 -34.55 -26.96 0.73
C LYS A 128 -33.43 -26.91 1.78
N ASN A 129 -32.47 -26.01 1.61
CA ASN A 129 -31.28 -25.85 2.44
C ASN A 129 -30.41 -27.12 2.53
N LYS A 130 -30.47 -28.02 1.55
CA LYS A 130 -29.63 -29.22 1.48
C LYS A 130 -28.52 -29.00 0.45
N PRO A 131 -27.26 -28.80 0.89
CA PRO A 131 -26.14 -28.56 -0.03
C PRO A 131 -25.93 -29.71 -1.02
N GLN A 132 -26.26 -30.94 -0.60
CA GLN A 132 -26.11 -32.16 -1.41
C GLN A 132 -26.99 -32.16 -2.67
N LEU A 133 -28.07 -31.38 -2.69
CA LEU A 133 -28.98 -31.28 -3.83
C LEU A 133 -28.56 -30.19 -4.83
N VAL A 134 -27.53 -29.41 -4.50
CA VAL A 134 -27.02 -28.35 -5.39
C VAL A 134 -26.16 -29.01 -6.47
N PRO A 135 -26.55 -28.93 -7.76
CA PRO A 135 -25.76 -29.50 -8.82
C PRO A 135 -24.45 -28.73 -9.00
N PHE A 136 -23.33 -29.45 -9.03
CA PHE A 136 -22.03 -28.86 -9.37
C PHE A 136 -21.92 -28.73 -10.89
N SER A 137 -22.25 -27.54 -11.41
CA SER A 137 -22.03 -27.24 -12.82
C SER A 137 -20.53 -27.09 -13.11
N LYS A 138 -20.11 -27.41 -14.34
CA LYS A 138 -18.72 -27.20 -14.79
C LYS A 138 -18.28 -25.74 -14.64
N GLU A 139 -19.20 -24.81 -14.91
CA GLU A 139 -18.97 -23.37 -14.75
C GLU A 139 -18.66 -22.99 -13.30
N LEU A 140 -19.35 -23.60 -12.32
CA LEU A 140 -19.11 -23.34 -10.90
C LEU A 140 -17.72 -23.82 -10.48
N ILE A 141 -17.26 -24.96 -11.01
CA ILE A 141 -15.92 -25.49 -10.76
C ILE A 141 -14.86 -24.53 -11.32
N ILE A 142 -15.00 -24.10 -12.57
CA ILE A 142 -14.09 -23.15 -13.21
C ILE A 142 -14.05 -21.81 -12.45
N ALA A 143 -15.21 -21.31 -12.02
CA ALA A 143 -15.31 -20.09 -11.22
C ALA A 143 -14.62 -20.23 -9.87
N ALA A 144 -14.76 -21.39 -9.20
CA ALA A 144 -14.10 -21.68 -7.94
C ALA A 144 -12.57 -21.75 -8.09
N GLU A 145 -12.07 -22.39 -9.15
CA GLU A 145 -10.64 -22.44 -9.47
C GLU A 145 -10.08 -21.04 -9.74
N SER A 146 -10.80 -20.23 -10.53
CA SER A 146 -10.43 -18.85 -10.82
C SER A 146 -10.39 -17.98 -9.56
N ALA A 147 -11.35 -18.15 -8.65
CA ALA A 147 -11.36 -17.45 -7.36
C ALA A 147 -10.17 -17.86 -6.48
N LYS A 148 -9.84 -19.15 -6.44
CA LYS A 148 -8.66 -19.66 -5.74
C LYS A 148 -7.37 -19.07 -6.29
N GLN A 149 -7.20 -19.05 -7.62
CA GLN A 149 -6.02 -18.46 -8.25
C GLN A 149 -5.85 -16.98 -7.89
N LYS A 150 -6.93 -16.20 -7.97
CA LYS A 150 -6.91 -14.78 -7.57
C LYS A 150 -6.50 -14.59 -6.11
N TYR A 151 -6.99 -15.46 -5.22
CA TYR A 151 -6.62 -15.42 -3.81
C TYR A 151 -5.15 -15.79 -3.59
N MET A 152 -4.62 -16.78 -4.30
CA MET A 152 -3.21 -17.14 -4.22
C MET A 152 -2.30 -15.99 -4.70
N ILE A 153 -2.65 -15.34 -5.81
CA ILE A 153 -1.92 -14.16 -6.30
C ILE A 153 -1.93 -13.04 -5.25
N PHE A 154 -3.08 -12.77 -4.65
CA PHE A 154 -3.19 -11.78 -3.58
C PHE A 154 -2.27 -12.09 -2.38
N LEU A 155 -2.21 -13.36 -1.95
CA LEU A 155 -1.31 -13.79 -0.88
C LEU A 155 0.17 -13.62 -1.24
N GLU A 156 0.55 -13.96 -2.48
CA GLU A 156 1.92 -13.75 -2.96
C GLU A 156 2.31 -12.28 -3.00
N GLU A 157 1.41 -11.39 -3.44
CA GLU A 157 1.62 -9.94 -3.43
C GLU A 157 1.78 -9.40 -2.01
N GLU A 158 0.96 -9.88 -1.07
CA GLU A 158 1.05 -9.48 0.34
C GLU A 158 2.39 -9.91 0.96
N GLN A 159 2.84 -11.13 0.66
CA GLN A 159 4.14 -11.63 1.10
C GLN A 159 5.29 -10.80 0.51
N LYS A 160 5.26 -10.53 -0.80
CA LYS A 160 6.27 -9.70 -1.48
C LYS A 160 6.32 -8.28 -0.90
N LYS A 161 5.18 -7.67 -0.57
CA LYS A 161 5.14 -6.35 0.08
C LYS A 161 5.80 -6.38 1.45
N LYS A 162 5.45 -7.37 2.29
CA LYS A 162 6.05 -7.56 3.62
C LYS A 162 7.54 -7.85 3.57
N GLU A 163 8.01 -8.56 2.56
CA GLU A 163 9.43 -8.81 2.35
C GLU A 163 10.17 -7.57 1.84
N ALA A 164 9.58 -6.83 0.89
CA ALA A 164 10.15 -5.57 0.41
C ALA A 164 10.25 -4.51 1.53
N GLU A 165 9.26 -4.44 2.42
CA GLU A 165 9.28 -3.55 3.58
C GLU A 165 10.38 -3.94 4.58
N ARG A 166 10.51 -5.23 4.90
CA ARG A 166 11.61 -5.73 5.73
C ARG A 166 12.98 -5.45 5.11
N ASN A 167 13.13 -5.68 3.81
CA ASN A 167 14.40 -5.40 3.11
C ASN A 167 14.72 -3.91 3.09
N ARG A 168 13.72 -3.03 2.93
CA ARG A 168 13.91 -1.57 3.04
C ARG A 168 14.39 -1.17 4.43
N GLN A 169 13.75 -1.70 5.48
CA GLN A 169 14.14 -1.44 6.87
C GLN A 169 15.58 -1.91 7.14
N LEU A 170 15.96 -3.10 6.66
CA LEU A 170 17.32 -3.61 6.80
C LEU A 170 18.36 -2.75 6.08
N ILE A 171 18.05 -2.28 4.86
CA ILE A 171 18.93 -1.38 4.10
C ILE A 171 19.07 -0.04 4.81
N GLU A 172 17.97 0.54 5.31
CA GLU A 172 17.97 1.80 6.04
C GLU A 172 18.73 1.72 7.36
N GLU A 173 18.60 0.61 8.10
CA GLU A 173 19.37 0.38 9.32
C GLU A 173 20.87 0.20 9.01
N ALA A 174 21.20 -0.51 7.94
CA ALA A 174 22.60 -0.70 7.51
C ALA A 174 23.24 0.62 7.04
N THR A 175 22.52 1.45 6.29
CA THR A 175 23.02 2.77 5.87
C THR A 175 23.15 3.73 7.05
N ALA A 176 22.22 3.69 8.01
CA ALA A 176 22.30 4.48 9.24
C ALA A 176 23.49 4.07 10.12
N LYS A 177 23.75 2.76 10.26
CA LYS A 177 24.95 2.25 10.97
C LYS A 177 26.23 2.71 10.29
N ARG A 178 26.32 2.53 8.97
CA ARG A 178 27.50 2.96 8.20
C ARG A 178 27.75 4.46 8.29
N LYS A 179 26.68 5.28 8.28
CA LYS A 179 26.79 6.74 8.45
C LYS A 179 27.32 7.10 9.84
N LYS A 180 26.83 6.45 10.91
CA LYS A 180 27.33 6.65 12.28
C LYS A 180 28.80 6.28 12.43
N GLU A 181 29.22 5.13 11.88
CA GLU A 181 30.62 4.70 11.89
C GLU A 181 31.52 5.73 11.19
N LEU A 182 31.08 6.26 10.05
CA LEU A 182 31.81 7.29 9.31
C LEU A 182 31.89 8.61 10.09
N GLU A 183 30.79 9.03 10.75
CA GLU A 183 30.78 10.22 11.62
C GLU A 183 31.73 10.06 12.83
N GLU A 184 31.75 8.89 13.46
CA GLU A 184 32.66 8.58 14.58
C GLU A 184 34.13 8.61 14.13
N GLU A 185 34.44 8.05 12.97
CA GLU A 185 35.79 8.04 12.41
C GLU A 185 36.26 9.45 12.00
N MET A 186 35.35 10.25 11.44
CA MET A 186 35.59 11.65 11.14
C MET A 186 35.83 12.48 12.40
N GLU A 187 35.08 12.24 13.48
CA GLU A 187 35.26 12.94 14.75
C GLU A 187 36.59 12.58 15.43
N LYS A 188 36.97 11.28 15.41
CA LYS A 188 38.30 10.84 15.86
C LYS A 188 39.41 11.50 15.05
N SER A 189 39.26 11.59 13.73
CA SER A 189 40.22 12.22 12.84
C SER A 189 40.34 13.73 13.11
N LYS A 190 39.22 14.44 13.32
CA LYS A 190 39.21 15.86 13.70
C LYS A 190 39.92 16.10 15.03
N LYS A 191 39.68 15.27 16.05
CA LYS A 191 40.36 15.37 17.35
C LYS A 191 41.87 15.19 17.21
N ARG A 192 42.31 14.18 16.45
CA ARG A 192 43.74 13.99 16.16
C ARG A 192 44.34 15.20 15.45
N LEU A 193 43.61 15.78 14.51
CA LEU A 193 44.07 16.96 13.77
C LEU A 193 44.23 18.18 14.69
N LYS A 194 43.28 18.41 15.61
CA LYS A 194 43.38 19.48 16.61
C LYS A 194 44.61 19.34 17.51
N VAL A 195 44.88 18.12 18.00
CA VAL A 195 46.07 17.87 18.84
C VAL A 195 47.36 18.17 18.06
N LEU A 196 47.45 17.75 16.80
CA LEU A 196 48.61 18.08 15.96
C LEU A 196 48.74 19.59 15.70
N GLU A 197 47.63 20.34 15.56
CA GLU A 197 47.66 21.79 15.40
C GLU A 197 48.14 22.51 16.68
N GLU A 198 47.72 22.04 17.85
CA GLU A 198 48.18 22.57 19.14
C GLU A 198 49.67 22.28 19.35
N GLU A 199 50.12 21.04 19.12
CA GLU A 199 51.54 20.68 19.17
C GLU A 199 52.38 21.52 18.20
N PHE A 200 51.88 21.75 16.98
CA PHE A 200 52.56 22.59 16.00
C PHE A 200 52.67 24.04 16.47
N LYS A 201 51.62 24.60 17.07
CA LYS A 201 51.61 25.97 17.58
C LYS A 201 52.52 26.15 18.81
N GLU A 202 52.58 25.14 19.68
CA GLU A 202 53.48 25.11 20.83
C GLU A 202 54.95 25.07 20.37
N ALA A 203 55.26 24.20 19.40
CA ALA A 203 56.58 24.11 18.79
C ALA A 203 56.99 25.42 18.10
N GLU A 204 56.05 26.10 17.41
CA GLU A 204 56.31 27.40 16.78
C GLU A 204 56.64 28.50 17.81
N LYS A 205 55.94 28.54 18.95
CA LYS A 205 56.26 29.49 20.03
C LYS A 205 57.62 29.23 20.67
N GLN A 206 57.96 27.95 20.87
CA GLN A 206 59.26 27.57 21.42
C GLN A 206 60.40 27.90 20.45
N GLU A 207 60.18 27.74 19.16
CA GLU A 207 61.13 28.14 18.11
C GLU A 207 61.29 29.66 18.08
N GLU A 208 60.20 30.44 18.11
CA GLU A 208 60.26 31.90 18.09
C GLU A 208 60.98 32.47 19.33
N SER A 209 60.78 31.88 20.50
CA SER A 209 61.50 32.28 21.71
C SER A 209 62.99 31.94 21.65
N GLN A 210 63.35 30.74 21.16
CA GLN A 210 64.74 30.35 20.92
C GLN A 210 65.42 31.28 19.91
N ARG A 211 64.72 31.69 18.85
CA ARG A 211 65.23 32.63 17.85
C ARG A 211 65.49 34.02 18.45
N LYS A 212 64.56 34.54 19.26
CA LYS A 212 64.74 35.82 19.96
C LYS A 212 65.97 35.79 20.87
N ILE A 213 66.13 34.71 21.64
CA ILE A 213 67.32 34.50 22.49
C ILE A 213 68.60 34.46 21.66
N ALA A 214 68.60 33.74 20.53
CA ALA A 214 69.76 33.65 19.65
C ALA A 214 70.11 35.01 19.02
N ASP A 215 69.13 35.80 18.58
CA ASP A 215 69.34 37.13 18.02
C ASP A 215 69.84 38.13 19.09
N GLU A 216 69.29 38.08 20.30
CA GLU A 216 69.77 38.88 21.44
C GLU A 216 71.22 38.53 21.81
N MET A 217 71.55 37.23 21.91
CA MET A 217 72.92 36.77 22.14
C MET A 217 73.87 37.22 21.03
N PHE A 218 73.41 37.25 19.76
CA PHE A 218 74.22 37.69 18.63
C PHE A 218 74.50 39.20 18.68
N VAL A 219 73.49 40.01 19.03
CA VAL A 219 73.64 41.47 19.20
C VAL A 219 74.56 41.78 20.38
N GLU A 220 74.36 41.09 21.50
CA GLU A 220 75.19 41.27 22.69
C GLU A 220 76.65 40.86 22.45
N ALA A 221 76.88 39.71 21.78
CA ALA A 221 78.21 39.26 21.44
C ALA A 221 78.92 40.24 20.49
N ASN A 222 78.23 40.79 19.48
CA ASN A 222 78.79 41.79 18.57
C ASN A 222 79.15 43.10 19.29
N ASN A 223 78.30 43.58 20.20
CA ASN A 223 78.57 44.77 20.99
C ASN A 223 79.78 44.58 21.92
N ARG A 224 79.85 43.43 22.59
CA ARG A 224 80.98 43.06 23.47
C ARG A 224 82.28 42.90 22.69
N LEU A 225 82.23 42.30 21.50
CA LEU A 225 83.39 42.17 20.62
C LEU A 225 83.92 43.55 20.19
N LYS A 226 83.03 44.45 19.77
CA LYS A 226 83.39 45.81 19.35
C LYS A 226 84.08 46.58 20.48
N LEU A 227 83.53 46.53 21.69
CA LEU A 227 84.10 47.18 22.88
C LEU A 227 85.43 46.55 23.32
N ALA A 228 85.58 45.23 23.21
CA ALA A 228 86.82 44.53 23.59
C ALA A 228 87.96 44.79 22.59
N VAL A 229 87.64 44.91 21.29
CA VAL A 229 88.60 45.30 20.24
C VAL A 229 89.05 46.74 20.42
N GLU A 230 88.15 47.66 20.76
CA GLU A 230 88.49 49.08 21.05
C GLU A 230 89.38 49.24 22.29
N LYS A 231 89.25 48.34 23.28
CA LYS A 231 90.02 48.39 24.56
C LYS A 231 91.26 47.49 24.58
N GLY A 232 91.50 46.68 23.55
CA GLY A 232 92.64 45.73 23.50
C GLY A 232 92.54 44.57 24.50
N ASP A 233 91.34 44.23 24.98
CA ASP A 233 91.10 43.18 25.97
C ASP A 233 90.94 41.80 25.30
N MET A 234 92.02 41.02 25.29
CA MET A 234 92.04 39.66 24.71
C MET A 234 91.10 38.67 25.41
N ASN A 235 90.80 38.85 26.70
CA ASN A 235 89.86 37.98 27.41
C ASN A 235 88.41 38.30 27.00
N GLY A 236 88.07 39.58 26.84
CA GLY A 236 86.79 40.02 26.32
C GLY A 236 86.49 39.52 24.90
N ILE A 237 87.51 39.51 24.03
CA ILE A 237 87.42 38.97 22.65
C ILE A 237 87.10 37.46 22.68
N LYS A 238 87.77 36.69 23.54
CA LYS A 238 87.56 35.23 23.64
C LYS A 238 86.16 34.88 24.14
N ILE A 239 85.64 35.66 25.10
CA ILE A 239 84.27 35.50 25.62
C ILE A 239 83.24 35.83 24.52
N ALA A 240 83.41 36.94 23.80
CA ALA A 240 82.51 37.30 22.70
C ALA A 240 82.55 36.28 21.55
N GLN A 241 83.72 35.71 21.25
CA GLN A 241 83.86 34.64 20.26
C GLN A 241 83.13 33.36 20.68
N SER A 242 83.23 32.96 21.95
CA SER A 242 82.49 31.80 22.47
C SER A 242 80.97 32.01 22.45
N MET A 243 80.50 33.24 22.70
CA MET A 243 79.09 33.61 22.56
C MET A 243 78.61 33.58 21.10
N LEU A 244 79.44 34.03 20.16
CA LEU A 244 79.17 33.95 18.72
C LEU A 244 79.08 32.49 18.23
N GLU A 245 79.95 31.62 18.73
CA GLU A 245 79.97 30.20 18.36
C GLU A 245 78.75 29.46 18.92
N ALA A 246 78.35 29.75 20.17
CA ALA A 246 77.10 29.28 20.75
C ALA A 246 75.87 29.75 19.97
N ALA A 247 75.82 31.04 19.60
CA ALA A 247 74.74 31.60 18.78
C ALA A 247 74.68 31.00 17.36
N LYS A 248 75.84 30.67 16.78
CA LYS A 248 75.92 30.01 15.47
C LYS A 248 75.40 28.58 15.51
N ASN A 249 75.70 27.82 16.56
CA ASN A 249 75.18 26.47 16.75
C ASN A 249 73.65 26.48 16.93
N LEU A 250 73.12 27.43 17.71
CA LEU A 250 71.67 27.63 17.86
C LEU A 250 70.98 27.95 16.52
N ARG A 251 71.61 28.73 15.63
CA ARG A 251 71.08 29.02 14.28
C ARG A 251 71.11 27.82 13.34
N GLU A 252 72.09 26.93 13.45
CA GLU A 252 72.10 25.69 12.65
C GLU A 252 71.04 24.70 13.14
N GLU A 253 70.82 24.59 14.45
CA GLU A 253 69.70 23.83 15.01
C GLU A 253 68.34 24.40 14.57
N GLU A 254 68.20 25.73 14.52
CA GLU A 254 67.01 26.42 14.02
C GLU A 254 66.72 26.05 12.55
N LYS A 255 67.72 26.09 11.66
CA LYS A 255 67.55 25.70 10.25
C LYS A 255 67.07 24.26 10.10
N GLN A 256 67.51 23.34 10.97
CA GLN A 256 67.01 21.96 10.96
C GLN A 256 65.57 21.88 11.45
N LYS A 257 65.21 22.61 12.51
CA LYS A 257 63.83 22.68 13.02
C LYS A 257 62.86 23.30 12.01
N ILE A 258 63.25 24.35 11.28
CA ILE A 258 62.45 24.95 10.20
C ILE A 258 62.14 23.94 9.08
N LYS A 259 63.12 23.10 8.70
CA LYS A 259 62.90 22.05 7.70
C LYS A 259 61.86 21.02 8.17
N ILE A 260 62.00 20.56 9.42
CA ILE A 260 61.06 19.62 10.04
C ILE A 260 59.66 20.25 10.13
N LYS A 261 59.56 21.53 10.49
CA LYS A 261 58.31 22.30 10.55
C LYS A 261 57.60 22.36 9.20
N ASN A 262 58.32 22.68 8.13
CA ASN A 262 57.75 22.73 6.78
C ASN A 262 57.23 21.35 6.34
N GLU A 263 57.93 20.28 6.74
CA GLU A 263 57.50 18.92 6.45
C GLU A 263 56.23 18.52 7.23
N ILE A 264 56.14 18.88 8.51
CA ILE A 264 54.94 18.69 9.34
C ILE A 264 53.77 19.50 8.79
N SER A 265 54.00 20.77 8.41
CA SER A 265 52.98 21.64 7.82
C SER A 265 52.41 21.03 6.53
N SER A 266 53.27 20.53 5.63
CA SER A 266 52.83 19.83 4.42
C SER A 266 52.00 18.58 4.72
N ARG A 267 52.35 17.83 5.78
CA ARG A 267 51.57 16.65 6.21
C ARG A 267 50.20 17.04 6.78
N ILE A 268 50.10 18.15 7.50
CA ILE A 268 48.83 18.69 8.02
C ILE A 268 47.94 19.14 6.86
N GLU A 269 48.47 19.89 5.89
CA GLU A 269 47.72 20.34 4.71
C GLU A 269 47.21 19.17 3.87
N LYS A 270 48.03 18.14 3.64
CA LYS A 270 47.61 16.92 2.94
C LYS A 270 46.49 16.17 3.68
N LYS A 271 46.53 16.13 5.01
CA LYS A 271 45.45 15.53 5.81
C LYS A 271 44.17 16.39 5.79
N LYS A 272 44.29 17.72 5.82
CA LYS A 272 43.14 18.64 5.70
C LYS A 272 42.48 18.52 4.33
N SER A 273 43.25 18.48 3.25
CA SER A 273 42.71 18.35 1.90
C SER A 273 42.00 17.00 1.70
N PHE A 274 42.57 15.92 2.23
CA PHE A 274 41.94 14.59 2.22
C PHE A 274 40.59 14.60 2.96
N LEU A 275 40.53 15.19 4.16
CA LEU A 275 39.28 15.32 4.92
C LEU A 275 38.24 16.18 4.22
N LEU A 276 38.65 17.29 3.58
CA LEU A 276 37.75 18.15 2.82
C LEU A 276 37.19 17.47 1.56
N SER A 277 38.01 16.68 0.86
CA SER A 277 37.57 15.93 -0.33
C SER A 277 36.53 14.85 0.00
N ASN A 278 36.66 14.18 1.16
CA ASN A 278 35.69 13.17 1.62
C ASN A 278 34.40 13.76 2.20
N ILE A 279 34.32 15.08 2.40
CA ILE A 279 33.08 15.77 2.84
C ILE A 279 32.23 16.20 1.62
N HIS A 280 32.81 16.24 0.41
CA HIS A 280 32.14 16.71 -0.82
C HIS A 280 31.85 15.62 -1.86
N SER A 281 32.23 14.36 -1.60
CA SER A 281 31.82 13.18 -2.39
C SER A 281 30.82 12.35 -1.61
#